data_AF-A0A7S3CA62-F1
#
_entry.id   AF-A0A7S3CA62-F1
#
_cell.length_a   1.000
_cell.length_b   1.000
_cell.length_c   1.000
_cell.angle_alpha   90.00
_cell.angle_beta   90.00
_cell.angle_gamma   90.00
#
_symmetry.space_group_name_H-M   'P 1'
#
loop_
_entity.id
_entity.type
_entity.pdbx_description
1 polymer ?
#
loop_
_entity_poly.entity_id
_entity_poly.type
_entity_poly.pdbx_seq_one_letter_code
_entity_poly.pdbx_strand_id
1 'polypeptide(L)'
;GLSAAQVFKEEGRALTGAIKGTGLEDEHCIPQELVVGVIGVLEQILPQYLQTGAAFSDGGEDAFQSLLLHLASKIREYDLKFAELLNPSLRDSFYSQSPLSPLSSWGFGLLIRVLLREEYFEDWVEAESKFLEGKVEGIFGSPGAWDIATPSGNATPDGDFELSSSDATDHTVPDCVEQLCGVLLEYVNFSRSFPGMAEEGGGGDGRLVEFLDRLGGSVLEALFNKLSWRVDSYDPYGDTSRHLAIGATTSCLASAAHVEGILLEPSIYDPHTSRVPAFQDSAKGFVSHIKKWSQKLVSLVTKEFEGCGVVNLAKALRSLSTGDRRAGEVETTRADFLAIFDDLVVQLREARPRVSPDVFRVVWTSVAACVNNNLLNNVALGVDHSNGTAAEFVVLVSLIVSAFEEFTRRPKTYFKLILEASDIFSMDGGECGALLREVESLSDSESVGVLRARNIHSLSLFQATQLLSARGGD
;
A
#
# COMPACT_ATOMS: atom_id res chain seq x y z
N GLY A 1 0.89 21.59 39.59
CA GLY A 1 0.18 21.62 38.29
C GLY A 1 -1.29 21.32 38.45
N LEU A 2 -1.69 20.05 38.45
CA LEU A 2 -3.10 19.61 38.41
C LEU A 2 -3.98 20.14 39.56
N SER A 3 -3.50 20.10 40.80
CA SER A 3 -4.22 20.68 41.95
C SER A 3 -4.46 22.18 41.77
N ALA A 4 -3.46 22.92 41.28
CA ALA A 4 -3.60 24.34 40.97
C ALA A 4 -4.60 24.57 39.81
N ALA A 5 -4.52 23.78 38.73
CA ALA A 5 -5.46 23.85 37.60
C ALA A 5 -6.92 23.60 38.02
N GLN A 6 -7.13 22.70 38.98
CA GLN A 6 -8.44 22.35 39.49
C GLN A 6 -9.02 23.46 40.40
N VAL A 7 -8.18 24.05 41.25
CA VAL A 7 -8.51 25.27 42.00
C VAL A 7 -8.82 26.43 41.04
N PHE A 8 -8.02 26.62 39.98
CA PHE A 8 -8.28 27.65 38.97
C PHE A 8 -9.53 27.41 38.15
N LYS A 9 -9.96 26.16 37.93
CA LYS A 9 -11.25 25.86 37.31
C LYS A 9 -12.42 26.22 38.23
N GLU A 10 -12.29 25.98 39.53
CA GLU A 10 -13.31 26.32 40.53
C GLU A 10 -13.39 27.84 40.76
N GLU A 11 -12.25 28.50 40.95
CA GLU A 11 -12.16 29.96 41.07
C GLU A 11 -12.49 30.67 39.77
N GLY A 12 -12.06 30.13 38.63
CA GLY A 12 -12.40 30.62 37.30
C GLY A 12 -13.90 30.57 37.04
N ARG A 13 -14.59 29.48 37.42
CA ARG A 13 -16.07 29.42 37.38
C ARG A 13 -16.72 30.44 38.30
N ALA A 14 -16.17 30.65 39.50
CA ALA A 14 -16.70 31.62 40.46
C ALA A 14 -16.54 33.06 39.93
N LEU A 15 -15.38 33.38 39.33
CA LEU A 15 -15.09 34.64 38.67
C LEU A 15 -15.97 34.84 37.43
N THR A 16 -16.03 33.89 36.51
CA THR A 16 -16.92 33.94 35.33
C THR A 16 -18.39 34.10 35.73
N GLY A 17 -18.82 33.46 36.82
CA GLY A 17 -20.14 33.65 37.41
C GLY A 17 -20.37 35.07 37.95
N ALA A 18 -19.34 35.72 38.49
CA ALA A 18 -19.39 37.07 39.05
C ALA A 18 -19.41 38.19 37.99
N ILE A 19 -18.88 37.95 36.79
CA ILE A 19 -18.88 38.90 35.64
C ILE A 19 -20.09 38.70 34.71
N LYS A 20 -20.92 37.68 34.95
CA LYS A 20 -22.11 37.38 34.14
C LYS A 20 -23.19 38.46 34.31
N GLY A 21 -23.63 39.06 33.21
CA GLY A 21 -24.56 40.20 33.15
C GLY A 21 -23.90 41.58 33.15
N THR A 22 -22.57 41.67 33.08
CA THR A 22 -21.83 42.95 33.11
C THR A 22 -21.42 43.47 31.73
N GLY A 23 -21.60 42.68 30.67
CA GLY A 23 -21.15 43.03 29.32
C GLY A 23 -19.64 42.85 29.08
N LEU A 24 -18.87 42.48 30.11
CA LEU A 24 -17.45 42.10 30.03
C LEU A 24 -17.25 40.58 29.77
N GLU A 25 -18.34 39.87 29.51
CA GLU A 25 -18.37 38.41 29.31
C GLU A 25 -17.61 37.98 28.05
N ASP A 26 -17.58 38.84 27.03
CA ASP A 26 -16.88 38.61 25.77
C ASP A 26 -15.42 39.13 25.79
N GLU A 27 -15.06 40.00 26.75
CA GLU A 27 -13.72 40.65 26.82
C GLU A 27 -12.76 39.99 27.82
N HIS A 28 -13.23 39.20 28.78
CA HIS A 28 -12.40 38.68 29.88
C HIS A 28 -12.40 37.15 30.01
N CYS A 29 -11.45 36.55 29.30
CA CYS A 29 -10.99 35.16 29.39
C CYS A 29 -10.18 34.86 30.68
N ILE A 30 -10.65 35.26 31.86
CA ILE A 30 -9.92 35.13 33.14
C ILE A 30 -9.37 33.70 33.42
N PRO A 31 -10.10 32.60 33.12
CA PRO A 31 -9.54 31.25 33.26
C PRO A 31 -8.34 30.96 32.36
N GLN A 32 -8.21 31.64 31.21
CA GLN A 32 -7.14 31.41 30.24
C GLN A 32 -5.86 32.15 30.61
N GLU A 33 -5.96 33.42 31.03
CA GLU A 33 -4.78 34.17 31.51
C GLU A 33 -4.14 33.49 32.73
N LEU A 34 -4.96 32.89 33.59
CA LEU A 34 -4.49 32.06 34.70
C LEU A 34 -3.78 30.79 34.24
N VAL A 35 -4.30 30.08 33.23
CA VAL A 35 -3.62 28.90 32.67
C VAL A 35 -2.32 29.29 31.98
N VAL A 36 -2.30 30.37 31.20
CA VAL A 36 -1.08 30.90 30.57
C VAL A 36 -0.06 31.30 31.65
N GLY A 37 -0.49 31.92 32.75
CA GLY A 37 0.36 32.24 33.88
C GLY A 37 0.95 31.00 34.56
N VAL A 38 0.15 29.95 34.79
CA VAL A 38 0.63 28.67 35.34
C VAL A 38 1.62 28.00 34.41
N ILE A 39 1.33 27.97 33.10
CA ILE A 39 2.23 27.40 32.11
C ILE A 39 3.54 28.20 32.06
N GLY A 40 3.49 29.54 32.03
CA GLY A 40 4.68 30.38 32.03
C GLY A 40 5.57 30.17 33.27
N VAL A 41 4.97 29.95 34.44
CA VAL A 41 5.74 29.56 35.65
C VAL A 41 6.39 28.19 35.49
N LEU A 42 5.68 27.21 34.94
CA LEU A 42 6.23 25.87 34.70
C LEU A 42 7.36 25.90 33.65
N GLU A 43 7.23 26.70 32.59
CA GLU A 43 8.28 26.90 31.56
C GLU A 43 9.57 27.51 32.13
N GLN A 44 9.48 28.27 33.22
CA GLN A 44 10.63 28.85 33.92
C GLN A 44 11.28 27.85 34.88
N ILE A 45 10.47 27.01 35.52
CA ILE A 45 10.92 26.08 36.57
C ILE A 45 11.46 24.78 35.98
N LEU A 46 10.81 24.21 34.97
CA LEU A 46 11.20 22.92 34.36
C LEU A 46 12.66 22.87 33.86
N PRO A 47 13.20 23.91 33.19
CA PRO A 47 14.61 23.94 32.78
C PRO A 47 15.58 23.80 33.96
N GLN A 48 15.26 24.37 35.13
CA GLN A 48 16.12 24.27 36.31
C GLN A 48 16.16 22.83 36.84
N TYR A 49 15.01 22.14 36.80
CA TYR A 49 14.94 20.72 37.15
C TYR A 49 15.63 19.84 36.12
N LEU A 50 15.58 20.18 34.82
CA LEU A 50 16.31 19.46 33.78
C LEU A 50 17.83 19.63 33.93
N GLN A 51 18.32 20.84 34.20
CA GLN A 51 19.74 21.07 34.49
C GLN A 51 20.21 20.28 35.71
N THR A 52 19.39 20.27 36.76
CA THR A 52 19.67 19.48 37.96
C THR A 52 19.67 17.98 37.64
N GLY A 53 18.68 17.51 36.89
CA GLY A 53 18.58 16.12 36.44
C GLY A 53 19.77 15.69 35.59
N ALA A 54 20.21 16.52 34.65
CA ALA A 54 21.41 16.30 33.85
C ALA A 54 22.66 16.16 34.72
N ALA A 55 22.84 17.06 35.71
CA ALA A 55 23.96 17.03 36.63
C ALA A 55 23.97 15.81 37.59
N PHE A 56 22.79 15.27 37.92
CA PHE A 56 22.67 14.05 38.73
C PHE A 56 22.67 12.75 37.91
N SER A 57 22.64 12.86 36.57
CA SER A 57 22.68 11.72 35.64
C SER A 57 24.10 11.24 35.34
N ASP A 58 25.10 11.60 36.18
CA ASP A 58 26.46 11.04 36.20
C ASP A 58 26.52 9.49 36.27
N GLY A 59 25.36 8.81 36.40
CA GLY A 59 25.19 7.35 36.32
C GLY A 59 25.00 6.77 34.91
N GLY A 60 24.96 7.57 33.84
CA GLY A 60 24.93 7.10 32.44
C GLY A 60 23.91 7.84 31.56
N GLU A 61 24.23 7.99 30.28
CA GLU A 61 23.42 8.63 29.23
C GLU A 61 21.94 8.17 29.24
N ASP A 62 21.71 6.89 29.53
CA ASP A 62 20.38 6.25 29.60
C ASP A 62 19.46 6.85 30.69
N ALA A 63 20.02 7.31 31.80
CA ALA A 63 19.24 7.86 32.92
C ALA A 63 18.64 9.23 32.56
N PHE A 64 19.42 10.06 31.86
CA PHE A 64 18.95 11.36 31.40
C PHE A 64 17.95 11.22 30.24
N GLN A 65 18.20 10.31 29.30
CA GLN A 65 17.26 10.00 28.22
C GLN A 65 15.91 9.49 28.77
N SER A 66 15.92 8.64 29.79
CA SER A 66 14.71 8.18 30.49
C SER A 66 13.94 9.32 31.16
N LEU A 67 14.66 10.29 31.76
CA LEU A 67 14.06 11.48 32.35
C LEU A 67 13.37 12.35 31.29
N LEU A 68 14.01 12.55 30.13
CA LEU A 68 13.45 13.32 29.01
C LEU A 68 12.18 12.68 28.46
N LEU A 69 12.18 11.36 28.24
CA LEU A 69 10.98 10.62 27.81
C LEU A 69 9.85 10.72 28.83
N HIS A 70 10.16 10.58 30.13
CA HIS A 70 9.16 10.74 31.18
C HIS A 70 8.58 12.15 31.22
N LEU A 71 9.44 13.17 31.09
CA LEU A 71 9.03 14.56 31.04
C LEU A 71 8.14 14.83 29.81
N ALA A 72 8.51 14.35 28.62
CA ALA A 72 7.73 14.49 27.40
C ALA A 72 6.33 13.87 27.55
N SER A 73 6.25 12.66 28.11
CA SER A 73 4.99 11.98 28.42
C SER A 73 4.13 12.80 29.40
N LYS A 74 4.75 13.35 30.45
CA LYS A 74 4.03 14.18 31.43
C LYS A 74 3.59 15.50 30.83
N ILE A 75 4.42 16.18 30.05
CA ILE A 75 4.06 17.40 29.32
C ILE A 75 2.84 17.13 28.45
N ARG A 76 2.85 16.04 27.66
CA ARG A 76 1.71 15.62 26.84
C ARG A 76 0.44 15.40 27.66
N GLU A 77 0.53 14.68 28.77
CA GLU A 77 -0.59 14.43 29.69
C GLU A 77 -1.13 15.75 30.27
N TYR A 78 -0.25 16.67 30.64
CA TYR A 78 -0.62 17.98 31.18
C TYR A 78 -1.29 18.85 30.11
N ASP A 79 -0.68 19.00 28.94
CA ASP A 79 -1.22 19.80 27.83
C ASP A 79 -2.60 19.30 27.40
N LEU A 80 -2.79 17.98 27.30
CA LEU A 80 -4.09 17.38 26.99
C LEU A 80 -5.14 17.68 28.07
N LYS A 81 -4.80 17.46 29.35
CA LYS A 81 -5.72 17.74 30.46
C LYS A 81 -6.07 19.23 30.55
N PHE A 82 -5.12 20.13 30.29
CA PHE A 82 -5.39 21.56 30.27
C PHE A 82 -6.32 21.95 29.12
N ALA A 83 -6.13 21.36 27.93
CA ALA A 83 -7.06 21.57 26.82
C ALA A 83 -8.48 21.07 27.14
N GLU A 84 -8.62 19.87 27.70
CA GLU A 84 -9.92 19.32 28.14
C GLU A 84 -10.58 20.19 29.24
N LEU A 85 -9.79 20.76 30.15
CA LEU A 85 -10.29 21.62 31.23
C LEU A 85 -10.78 22.97 30.71
N LEU A 86 -10.08 23.56 29.74
CA LEU A 86 -10.39 24.88 29.18
C LEU A 86 -11.55 24.84 28.19
N ASN A 87 -11.69 23.77 27.41
CA ASN A 87 -12.84 23.60 26.53
C ASN A 87 -13.16 22.10 26.30
N PRO A 88 -14.18 21.56 26.99
CA PRO A 88 -14.58 20.16 26.86
C PRO A 88 -15.01 19.74 25.45
N SER A 89 -15.47 20.69 24.63
CA SER A 89 -15.85 20.45 23.23
C SER A 89 -14.66 20.38 22.26
N LEU A 90 -13.47 20.79 22.70
CA LEU A 90 -12.25 20.69 21.90
C LEU A 90 -11.57 19.31 22.01
N ARG A 91 -12.13 18.36 22.75
CA ARG A 91 -11.53 17.00 22.84
C ARG A 91 -11.42 16.35 21.46
N ASP A 92 -12.44 16.53 20.63
CA ASP A 92 -12.48 16.03 19.26
C ASP A 92 -11.77 16.97 18.27
N SER A 93 -11.67 18.27 18.59
CA SER A 93 -10.95 19.25 17.77
C SER A 93 -9.47 19.42 18.13
N PHE A 94 -8.99 18.75 19.18
CA PHE A 94 -7.58 18.70 19.57
C PHE A 94 -6.72 18.19 18.40
N TYR A 95 -7.33 17.37 17.54
CA TYR A 95 -6.71 16.79 16.35
C TYR A 95 -7.26 17.32 15.03
N SER A 96 -8.33 18.13 15.04
CA SER A 96 -8.95 18.72 13.84
C SER A 96 -8.89 20.25 13.89
N GLN A 97 -7.73 20.84 13.61
CA GLN A 97 -7.65 22.29 13.47
C GLN A 97 -8.31 22.73 12.16
N SER A 98 -9.53 23.27 12.25
CA SER A 98 -10.08 24.13 11.20
C SER A 98 -9.33 25.46 11.25
N PRO A 99 -8.59 25.86 10.19
CA PRO A 99 -7.82 27.11 10.15
C PRO A 99 -8.69 28.37 10.15
N LEU A 100 -10.02 28.23 10.18
CA LEU A 100 -10.99 29.33 10.15
C LEU A 100 -11.76 29.48 11.47
N SER A 101 -11.45 28.69 12.51
CA SER A 101 -12.05 28.89 13.82
C SER A 101 -11.39 30.10 14.50
N PRO A 102 -12.14 31.11 14.97
CA PRO A 102 -11.56 32.18 15.80
C PRO A 102 -11.02 31.66 17.15
N LEU A 103 -11.19 30.36 17.43
CA LEU A 103 -10.59 29.63 18.55
C LEU A 103 -9.27 28.91 18.18
N SER A 104 -8.77 29.04 16.94
CA SER A 104 -7.51 28.42 16.49
C SER A 104 -6.25 29.17 16.95
N SER A 105 -6.40 30.34 17.59
CA SER A 105 -5.30 31.13 18.15
C SER A 105 -4.86 30.69 19.55
N TRP A 106 -5.42 29.60 20.07
CA TRP A 106 -5.21 29.19 21.45
C TRP A 106 -3.94 28.36 21.46
N GLY A 107 -2.86 28.92 22.03
CA GLY A 107 -1.55 28.29 22.15
C GLY A 107 -1.63 27.02 23.01
N PHE A 108 -2.07 25.93 22.40
CA PHE A 108 -1.99 24.59 22.96
C PHE A 108 -0.56 24.06 22.78
N GLY A 109 -0.08 23.30 23.77
CA GLY A 109 1.31 22.81 23.84
C GLY A 109 2.35 23.91 24.05
N LEU A 110 2.11 24.77 25.03
CA LEU A 110 3.11 25.73 25.48
C LEU A 110 4.22 25.04 26.29
N LEU A 111 3.88 24.06 27.15
CA LEU A 111 4.86 23.34 27.96
C LEU A 111 5.89 22.57 27.11
N ILE A 112 5.51 22.10 25.92
CA ILE A 112 6.44 21.41 25.01
C ILE A 112 7.60 22.31 24.56
N ARG A 113 7.44 23.64 24.61
CA ARG A 113 8.50 24.61 24.29
C ARG A 113 9.76 24.39 25.12
N VAL A 114 9.65 23.79 26.31
CA VAL A 114 10.81 23.44 27.14
C VAL A 114 11.69 22.38 26.45
N LEU A 115 11.08 21.38 25.80
CA LEU A 115 11.81 20.33 25.06
C LEU A 115 12.23 20.79 23.66
N LEU A 116 11.59 21.81 23.10
CA LEU A 116 11.98 22.40 21.82
C LEU A 116 13.17 23.36 21.90
N ARG A 117 13.69 23.63 23.11
CA ARG A 117 14.88 24.48 23.26
C ARG A 117 16.12 23.74 22.77
N GLU A 118 17.07 24.49 22.22
CA GLU A 118 18.29 23.95 21.61
C GLU A 118 19.10 23.10 22.59
N GLU A 119 19.06 23.40 23.89
CA GLU A 119 19.80 22.68 24.92
C GLU A 119 19.27 21.28 25.21
N TYR A 120 18.04 20.95 24.81
CA TYR A 120 17.38 19.68 25.15
C TYR A 120 16.82 18.93 23.94
N PHE A 121 16.61 19.62 22.81
CA PHE A 121 15.91 19.06 21.67
C PHE A 121 16.65 17.85 21.07
N GLU A 122 17.97 17.95 20.85
CA GLU A 122 18.74 16.85 20.27
C GLU A 122 18.73 15.61 21.17
N ASP A 123 19.04 15.78 22.46
CA ASP A 123 19.04 14.69 23.44
C ASP A 123 17.66 14.03 23.57
N TRP A 124 16.59 14.83 23.51
CA TRP A 124 15.22 14.33 23.55
C TRP A 124 14.85 13.57 22.28
N VAL A 125 15.16 14.10 21.10
CA VAL A 125 14.89 13.42 19.83
C VAL A 125 15.68 12.12 19.72
N GLU A 126 16.92 12.09 20.22
CA GLU A 126 17.70 10.85 20.29
C GLU A 126 17.05 9.84 21.24
N ALA A 127 16.60 10.26 22.42
CA ALA A 127 15.91 9.40 23.36
C ALA A 127 14.61 8.81 22.77
N GLU A 128 13.81 9.64 22.08
CA GLU A 128 12.60 9.21 21.35
C GLU A 128 12.96 8.23 20.22
N SER A 129 14.03 8.48 19.48
CA SER A 129 14.48 7.61 18.39
C SER A 129 14.87 6.22 18.91
N LYS A 130 15.68 6.13 19.97
CA LYS A 130 16.06 4.85 20.59
C LYS A 130 14.85 4.11 21.16
N PHE A 131 13.93 4.83 21.81
CA PHE A 131 12.69 4.24 22.31
C PHE A 131 11.83 3.68 21.17
N LEU A 132 11.75 4.42 20.06
CA LEU A 132 11.00 4.04 18.88
C LEU A 132 11.60 2.80 18.21
N GLU A 133 12.92 2.74 18.03
CA GLU A 133 13.61 1.55 17.52
C GLU A 133 13.23 0.29 18.33
N GLY A 134 13.31 0.36 19.67
CA GLY A 134 12.90 -0.74 20.53
C GLY A 134 11.41 -1.09 20.41
N LYS A 135 10.54 -0.10 20.26
CA LYS A 135 9.09 -0.31 20.04
C LYS A 135 8.84 -1.01 18.69
N VAL A 136 9.52 -0.59 17.63
CA VAL A 136 9.41 -1.18 16.28
C VAL A 136 9.89 -2.63 16.30
N GLU A 137 11.05 -2.90 16.90
CA GLU A 137 11.55 -4.27 17.06
C GLU A 137 10.57 -5.15 17.85
N GLY A 138 9.98 -4.62 18.92
CA GLY A 138 8.95 -5.31 19.70
C GLY A 138 7.70 -5.65 18.89
N ILE A 139 7.21 -4.72 18.05
CA ILE A 139 6.05 -4.94 17.18
C ILE A 139 6.32 -6.09 16.21
N PHE A 140 7.44 -6.05 15.47
CA PHE A 140 7.78 -7.09 14.49
C PHE A 140 8.24 -8.40 15.13
N GLY A 141 8.74 -8.38 16.36
CA GLY A 141 9.16 -9.55 17.14
C GLY A 141 8.00 -10.28 17.83
N SER A 142 6.79 -9.71 17.83
CA SER A 142 5.64 -10.32 18.48
C SER A 142 5.17 -11.60 17.74
N PRO A 143 4.79 -12.67 18.47
CA PRO A 143 4.18 -13.84 17.85
C PRO A 143 2.89 -13.44 17.12
N GLY A 144 2.76 -13.81 15.85
CA GLY A 144 1.60 -13.43 15.05
C GLY A 144 1.62 -11.98 14.55
N ALA A 145 2.75 -11.25 14.67
CA ALA A 145 2.90 -9.90 14.13
C ALA A 145 2.42 -9.74 12.68
N TRP A 146 2.59 -10.80 11.90
CA TRP A 146 2.26 -10.83 10.48
C TRP A 146 0.96 -11.55 10.17
N ASP A 147 0.22 -11.95 11.19
CA ASP A 147 -1.10 -12.51 11.01
C ASP A 147 -2.03 -11.39 10.55
N ILE A 148 -2.96 -11.77 9.68
CA ILE A 148 -3.95 -10.87 9.15
C ILE A 148 -5.20 -11.08 10.01
N ALA A 149 -5.63 -10.05 10.73
CA ALA A 149 -6.86 -10.12 11.50
C ALA A 149 -8.00 -10.60 10.60
N THR A 150 -8.60 -11.74 10.94
CA THR A 150 -9.83 -12.17 10.26
C THR A 150 -10.94 -11.24 10.73
N PRO A 151 -11.69 -10.60 9.81
CA PRO A 151 -12.85 -9.84 10.22
C PRO A 151 -13.74 -10.77 11.05
N SER A 152 -14.08 -10.37 12.27
CA SER A 152 -14.92 -11.14 13.17
C SER A 152 -16.35 -11.18 12.61
N GLY A 153 -16.57 -12.09 11.66
CA GLY A 153 -17.84 -12.29 10.99
C GLY A 153 -18.84 -13.04 11.86
N ASN A 154 -19.60 -12.32 12.68
CA ASN A 154 -20.98 -12.73 12.97
C ASN A 154 -21.87 -12.27 11.82
N ALA A 155 -21.67 -12.86 10.63
CA ALA A 155 -22.63 -12.78 9.54
C ALA A 155 -23.43 -14.09 9.54
N THR A 156 -24.68 -13.99 9.99
CA THR A 156 -25.66 -15.07 9.86
C THR A 156 -25.91 -15.34 8.37
N PRO A 157 -26.12 -16.60 7.96
CA PRO A 157 -26.12 -17.00 6.55
C PRO A 157 -27.50 -16.83 5.91
N ASP A 158 -28.15 -15.68 6.09
CA ASP A 158 -29.40 -15.35 5.39
C ASP A 158 -29.65 -13.83 5.49
N GLY A 159 -29.58 -13.10 4.37
CA GLY A 159 -29.96 -11.69 4.32
C GLY A 159 -29.33 -10.91 3.19
N ASP A 160 -30.06 -10.80 2.09
CA ASP A 160 -29.95 -9.88 0.96
C ASP A 160 -28.88 -8.77 1.02
N PHE A 161 -27.96 -8.84 0.06
CA PHE A 161 -27.00 -7.77 -0.27
C PHE A 161 -27.73 -6.55 -0.82
N GLU A 162 -28.11 -5.61 0.05
CA GLU A 162 -28.27 -4.21 -0.35
C GLU A 162 -26.92 -3.49 -0.23
N LEU A 163 -26.42 -3.02 -1.37
CA LEU A 163 -25.27 -2.14 -1.52
C LEU A 163 -25.55 -0.80 -0.81
N SER A 164 -25.25 -0.72 0.49
CA SER A 164 -25.13 0.55 1.19
C SER A 164 -23.69 1.07 1.07
N SER A 165 -23.55 2.21 0.40
CA SER A 165 -22.34 3.01 0.24
C SER A 165 -21.68 3.37 1.58
N SER A 166 -20.44 2.91 1.76
CA SER A 166 -19.44 3.47 2.68
C SER A 166 -18.06 2.96 2.22
N ASP A 167 -17.20 3.87 1.80
CA ASP A 167 -15.83 3.68 1.28
C ASP A 167 -14.85 3.11 2.33
N ALA A 168 -15.09 1.91 2.83
CA ALA A 168 -14.09 1.14 3.57
C ALA A 168 -13.91 -0.19 2.84
N THR A 169 -13.07 -0.18 1.81
CA THR A 169 -12.40 -1.41 1.39
C THR A 169 -11.47 -1.80 2.53
N ASP A 170 -11.97 -2.56 3.50
CA ASP A 170 -11.17 -3.15 4.59
C ASP A 170 -10.20 -4.17 3.97
N HIS A 171 -9.14 -3.66 3.36
CA HIS A 171 -7.98 -4.44 3.01
C HIS A 171 -7.31 -4.82 4.32
N THR A 172 -7.49 -6.07 4.73
CA THR A 172 -6.90 -6.60 5.96
C THR A 172 -5.38 -6.60 5.83
N VAL A 173 -4.72 -5.66 6.50
CA VAL A 173 -3.26 -5.59 6.60
C VAL A 173 -2.79 -6.37 7.83
N PRO A 174 -1.51 -6.76 7.92
CA PRO A 174 -1.00 -7.43 9.10
C PRO A 174 -1.01 -6.51 10.34
N ASP A 175 -1.22 -7.09 11.51
CA ASP A 175 -1.29 -6.35 12.78
C ASP A 175 -0.06 -5.46 13.03
N CYS A 176 1.13 -5.91 12.64
CA CYS A 176 2.36 -5.12 12.78
C CYS A 176 2.35 -3.83 11.95
N VAL A 177 1.69 -3.84 10.78
CA VAL A 177 1.57 -2.67 9.91
C VAL A 177 0.58 -1.69 10.51
N GLU A 178 -0.56 -2.17 10.99
CA GLU A 178 -1.56 -1.31 11.66
C GLU A 178 -0.98 -0.66 12.91
N GLN A 179 -0.32 -1.44 13.78
CA GLN A 179 0.29 -0.93 15.00
C GLN A 179 1.33 0.14 14.68
N LEU A 180 2.18 -0.09 13.68
CA LEU A 180 3.22 0.86 13.30
C LEU A 180 2.66 2.14 12.67
N CYS A 181 1.60 2.02 11.86
CA CYS A 181 0.86 3.17 11.36
C CYS A 181 0.20 3.95 12.51
N GLY A 182 -0.33 3.24 13.52
CA GLY A 182 -0.82 3.85 14.76
C GLY A 182 0.26 4.65 15.47
N VAL A 183 1.48 4.13 15.57
CA VAL A 183 2.63 4.88 16.13
C VAL A 183 2.95 6.12 15.30
N LEU A 184 2.98 6.03 13.98
CA LEU A 184 3.18 7.19 13.11
C LEU A 184 2.12 8.28 13.35
N LEU A 185 0.84 7.87 13.40
CA LEU A 185 -0.29 8.76 13.69
C LEU A 185 -0.17 9.39 15.08
N GLU A 186 0.29 8.65 16.09
CA GLU A 186 0.53 9.21 17.42
C GLU A 186 1.56 10.36 17.39
N TYR A 187 2.65 10.21 16.64
CA TYR A 187 3.68 11.25 16.51
C TYR A 187 3.21 12.45 15.69
N VAL A 188 2.48 12.22 14.59
CA VAL A 188 1.86 13.30 13.80
C VAL A 188 0.85 14.07 14.64
N ASN A 189 0.00 13.37 15.38
CA ASN A 189 -0.97 14.00 16.25
C ASN A 189 -0.32 14.73 17.43
N PHE A 190 0.82 14.24 17.91
CA PHE A 190 1.58 14.91 18.96
C PHE A 190 2.28 16.18 18.44
N SER A 191 2.85 16.17 17.23
CA SER A 191 3.51 17.37 16.69
C SER A 191 2.56 18.54 16.47
N ARG A 192 1.26 18.29 16.30
CA ARG A 192 0.22 19.34 16.26
C ARG A 192 0.12 20.17 17.53
N SER A 193 0.63 19.68 18.66
CA SER A 193 0.73 20.48 19.88
C SER A 193 1.93 21.44 19.86
N PHE A 194 2.78 21.45 18.84
CA PHE A 194 3.89 22.38 18.80
C PHE A 194 3.33 23.77 18.45
N PRO A 195 3.82 24.85 19.10
CA PRO A 195 3.31 26.20 18.87
C PRO A 195 3.46 26.63 17.40
N GLY A 196 2.36 27.13 16.80
CA GLY A 196 2.25 27.43 15.36
C GLY A 196 2.90 28.74 14.88
N MET A 197 2.99 28.86 13.53
CA MET A 197 3.68 29.83 12.65
C MET A 197 3.59 31.36 12.93
N ALA A 198 2.89 31.83 13.96
CA ALA A 198 2.44 33.23 14.02
C ALA A 198 3.43 34.24 14.65
N GLU A 199 4.54 33.80 15.23
CA GLU A 199 5.57 34.75 15.69
C GLU A 199 6.58 34.98 14.56
N GLU A 200 6.37 36.11 13.85
CA GLU A 200 7.34 36.72 12.94
C GLU A 200 8.72 36.79 13.60
N GLY A 201 9.56 35.76 13.37
CA GLY A 201 10.94 35.69 13.86
C GLY A 201 11.34 34.42 14.63
N GLY A 202 10.43 33.50 14.95
CA GLY A 202 10.74 32.29 15.75
C GLY A 202 10.90 31.01 14.93
N GLY A 203 12.05 30.34 15.03
CA GLY A 203 12.39 29.08 14.34
C GLY A 203 11.57 27.82 14.72
N GLY A 204 10.31 27.96 15.17
CA GLY A 204 9.45 26.86 15.61
C GLY A 204 9.04 25.90 14.50
N ASP A 205 8.92 26.37 13.25
CA ASP A 205 8.62 25.53 12.08
C ASP A 205 9.75 24.53 11.80
N GLY A 206 11.01 24.94 12.04
CA GLY A 206 12.18 24.08 11.84
C GLY A 206 12.21 22.88 12.78
N ARG A 207 11.89 23.08 14.07
CA ARG A 207 11.94 22.00 15.07
C ARG A 207 10.80 20.99 14.92
N LEU A 208 9.61 21.43 14.51
CA LEU A 208 8.51 20.51 14.18
C LEU A 208 8.89 19.63 12.99
N VAL A 209 9.37 20.26 11.91
CA VAL A 209 9.76 19.53 10.70
C VAL A 209 10.89 18.57 11.02
N GLU A 210 11.91 19.00 11.75
CA GLU A 210 13.04 18.16 12.17
C GLU A 210 12.61 16.98 13.05
N PHE A 211 11.69 17.20 14.00
CA PHE A 211 11.16 16.15 14.86
C PHE A 211 10.43 15.06 14.06
N LEU A 212 9.53 15.47 13.15
CA LEU A 212 8.77 14.54 12.32
C LEU A 212 9.65 13.87 11.26
N ASP A 213 10.62 14.57 10.71
CA ASP A 213 11.55 14.02 9.72
C ASP A 213 12.38 12.89 10.32
N ARG A 214 12.92 13.10 11.54
CA ARG A 214 13.71 12.08 12.24
C ARG A 214 12.84 10.92 12.72
N LEU A 215 11.79 11.17 13.50
CA LEU A 215 11.02 10.09 14.11
C LEU A 215 10.07 9.41 13.12
N GLY A 216 9.36 10.21 12.33
CA GLY A 216 8.47 9.70 11.28
C GLY A 216 9.25 9.01 10.17
N GLY A 217 10.42 9.55 9.79
CA GLY A 217 11.34 8.90 8.86
C GLY A 217 11.81 7.54 9.35
N SER A 218 12.26 7.43 10.60
CA SER A 218 12.68 6.14 11.18
C SER A 218 11.58 5.08 11.19
N VAL A 219 10.33 5.47 11.49
CA VAL A 219 9.17 4.55 11.44
C VAL A 219 8.93 4.04 10.02
N LEU A 220 8.88 4.96 9.05
CA LEU A 220 8.61 4.62 7.66
C LEU A 220 9.75 3.79 7.04
N GLU A 221 10.99 4.13 7.36
CA GLU A 221 12.17 3.37 6.94
C GLU A 221 12.16 1.95 7.51
N ALA A 222 11.86 1.80 8.80
CA ALA A 222 11.79 0.48 9.43
C ALA A 222 10.66 -0.37 8.82
N LEU A 223 9.48 0.21 8.61
CA LEU A 223 8.37 -0.46 7.92
C LEU A 223 8.79 -0.93 6.53
N PHE A 224 9.40 -0.03 5.78
CA PHE A 224 9.85 -0.29 4.43
C PHE A 224 10.90 -1.40 4.36
N ASN A 225 11.88 -1.38 5.27
CA ASN A 225 12.92 -2.40 5.36
C ASN A 225 12.33 -3.77 5.70
N LYS A 226 11.34 -3.84 6.60
CA LYS A 226 10.66 -5.09 6.97
C LYS A 226 9.77 -5.63 5.86
N LEU A 227 9.01 -4.78 5.18
CA LEU A 227 8.21 -5.18 4.01
C LEU A 227 9.11 -5.66 2.86
N SER A 228 10.18 -4.91 2.57
CA SER A 228 11.16 -5.29 1.54
C SER A 228 11.83 -6.61 1.88
N TRP A 229 12.29 -6.79 3.12
CA TRP A 229 12.81 -8.06 3.61
C TRP A 229 11.78 -9.17 3.41
N ARG A 230 10.52 -8.99 3.83
CA ARG A 230 9.49 -10.03 3.67
C ARG A 230 9.25 -10.39 2.20
N VAL A 231 9.23 -9.42 1.29
CA VAL A 231 9.10 -9.70 -0.15
C VAL A 231 10.35 -10.42 -0.67
N ASP A 232 11.55 -9.95 -0.33
CA ASP A 232 12.82 -10.39 -0.91
C ASP A 232 13.44 -11.65 -0.27
N SER A 233 13.13 -11.91 0.99
CA SER A 233 13.72 -12.97 1.80
C SER A 233 12.69 -13.94 2.40
N TYR A 234 11.53 -14.06 1.77
CA TYR A 234 10.88 -15.38 1.70
C TYR A 234 11.89 -16.33 1.03
N ASP A 235 12.87 -16.91 1.74
CA ASP A 235 12.78 -17.84 2.87
C ASP A 235 13.60 -17.48 4.16
N PRO A 236 12.97 -17.31 5.36
CA PRO A 236 13.68 -17.23 6.64
C PRO A 236 13.76 -18.54 7.45
N TYR A 237 13.11 -19.64 7.03
CA TYR A 237 13.01 -20.88 7.84
C TYR A 237 13.19 -22.22 7.08
N GLY A 238 13.67 -22.21 5.85
CA GLY A 238 14.04 -23.40 5.06
C GLY A 238 12.88 -24.12 4.37
N ASP A 239 11.69 -23.55 4.38
CA ASP A 239 10.49 -24.15 3.78
C ASP A 239 9.78 -23.04 3.03
N THR A 240 9.37 -23.21 1.78
CA THR A 240 8.14 -22.55 1.27
C THR A 240 7.78 -22.90 -0.16
N SER A 241 6.50 -23.22 -0.31
CA SER A 241 5.79 -23.32 -1.58
C SER A 241 5.60 -21.93 -2.24
N ARG A 242 5.53 -21.91 -3.57
CA ARG A 242 5.23 -20.72 -4.38
C ARG A 242 4.01 -19.93 -3.89
N HIS A 243 2.96 -20.63 -3.43
CA HIS A 243 1.73 -20.03 -2.92
C HIS A 243 1.95 -19.13 -1.70
N LEU A 244 2.85 -19.51 -0.79
CA LEU A 244 3.14 -18.69 0.39
C LEU A 244 3.87 -17.40 -0.01
N ALA A 245 4.77 -17.45 -1.00
CA ALA A 245 5.44 -16.27 -1.52
C ALA A 245 4.47 -15.32 -2.24
N ILE A 246 3.48 -15.86 -2.97
CA ILE A 246 2.37 -15.09 -3.56
C ILE A 246 1.58 -14.39 -2.46
N GLY A 247 1.16 -15.13 -1.42
CA GLY A 247 0.42 -14.59 -0.29
C GLY A 247 1.16 -13.47 0.43
N ALA A 248 2.45 -13.66 0.71
CA ALA A 248 3.28 -12.64 1.37
C ALA A 248 3.48 -11.39 0.52
N THR A 249 3.76 -11.56 -0.78
CA THR A 249 3.92 -10.42 -1.70
C THR A 249 2.63 -9.63 -1.83
N THR A 250 1.49 -10.33 -1.89
CA THR A 250 0.15 -9.72 -1.92
C THR A 250 -0.13 -8.92 -0.65
N SER A 251 0.18 -9.48 0.53
CA SER A 251 0.03 -8.80 1.82
C SER A 251 0.94 -7.56 1.93
N CYS A 252 2.16 -7.60 1.41
CA CYS A 252 3.06 -6.44 1.40
C CYS A 252 2.58 -5.34 0.46
N LEU A 253 1.99 -5.69 -0.69
CA LEU A 253 1.36 -4.74 -1.60
C LEU A 253 0.14 -4.05 -0.95
N ALA A 254 -0.69 -4.81 -0.22
CA ALA A 254 -1.79 -4.28 0.57
C ALA A 254 -1.29 -3.26 1.62
N SER A 255 -0.24 -3.66 2.35
CA SER A 255 0.38 -2.85 3.39
C SER A 255 0.95 -1.54 2.83
N ALA A 256 1.63 -1.58 1.69
CA ALA A 256 2.16 -0.39 1.05
C ALA A 256 1.06 0.58 0.61
N ALA A 257 -0.03 0.07 0.03
CA ALA A 257 -1.17 0.89 -0.37
C ALA A 257 -1.88 1.51 0.85
N HIS A 258 -1.99 0.78 1.96
CA HIS A 258 -2.55 1.28 3.21
C HIS A 258 -1.70 2.43 3.78
N VAL A 259 -0.38 2.25 3.85
CA VAL A 259 0.56 3.29 4.33
C VAL A 259 0.55 4.51 3.42
N GLU A 260 0.54 4.31 2.11
CA GLU A 260 0.39 5.41 1.14
C GLU A 260 -0.92 6.17 1.37
N GLY A 261 -2.03 5.46 1.58
CA GLY A 261 -3.33 6.07 1.88
C GLY A 261 -3.30 6.95 3.14
N ILE A 262 -2.63 6.48 4.21
CA ILE A 262 -2.41 7.25 5.43
C ILE A 262 -1.53 8.48 5.14
N LEU A 263 -0.39 8.31 4.46
CA LEU A 263 0.50 9.43 4.16
C LEU A 263 -0.13 10.50 3.26
N LEU A 264 -1.10 10.13 2.43
CA LEU A 264 -1.83 11.03 1.53
C LEU A 264 -3.16 11.54 2.12
N GLU A 265 -3.53 11.09 3.31
CA GLU A 265 -4.81 11.48 3.90
C GLU A 265 -4.82 12.99 4.16
N PRO A 266 -5.83 13.75 3.70
CA PRO A 266 -5.86 15.21 3.90
C PRO A 266 -5.86 15.63 5.37
N SER A 267 -6.35 14.74 6.25
CA SER A 267 -6.32 14.93 7.70
C SER A 267 -4.91 14.87 8.25
N ILE A 268 -3.98 14.18 7.56
CA ILE A 268 -2.58 14.01 7.93
C ILE A 268 -1.72 15.01 7.19
N TYR A 269 -1.98 15.25 5.90
CA TYR A 269 -1.30 16.21 5.02
C TYR A 269 -1.81 17.65 5.22
N ASP A 270 -1.73 18.12 6.46
CA ASP A 270 -2.05 19.51 6.82
C ASP A 270 -0.81 20.43 6.58
N PRO A 271 -0.94 21.77 6.74
CA PRO A 271 0.19 22.67 6.57
C PRO A 271 1.41 22.37 7.46
N HIS A 272 1.24 21.64 8.57
CA HIS A 272 2.32 21.29 9.51
C HIS A 272 3.14 20.09 9.04
N THR A 273 2.52 19.08 8.44
CA THR A 273 3.23 17.86 7.98
C THR A 273 3.65 17.93 6.51
N SER A 274 2.99 18.77 5.71
CA SER A 274 3.22 18.87 4.26
C SER A 274 4.66 19.24 3.87
N ARG A 275 5.42 19.84 4.80
CA ARG A 275 6.83 20.24 4.61
C ARG A 275 7.85 19.20 5.05
N VAL A 276 7.43 18.08 5.64
CA VAL A 276 8.33 17.04 6.17
C VAL A 276 8.92 16.22 5.00
N PRO A 277 10.24 16.28 4.75
CA PRO A 277 10.88 15.57 3.64
C PRO A 277 10.67 14.04 3.69
N ALA A 278 10.83 13.43 4.87
CA ALA A 278 10.68 12.00 5.07
C ALA A 278 9.31 11.47 4.58
N PHE A 279 8.23 12.23 4.77
CA PHE A 279 6.90 11.81 4.31
C PHE A 279 6.76 11.88 2.80
N GLN A 280 7.28 12.95 2.18
CA GLN A 280 7.27 13.11 0.72
C GLN A 280 8.12 12.03 0.03
N ASP A 281 9.32 11.77 0.55
CA ASP A 281 10.25 10.83 -0.02
C ASP A 281 9.80 9.38 0.22
N SER A 282 9.24 9.09 1.38
CA SER A 282 8.62 7.78 1.66
C SER A 282 7.44 7.51 0.75
N ALA A 283 6.52 8.46 0.56
CA ALA A 283 5.38 8.29 -0.35
C ALA A 283 5.85 7.94 -1.78
N LYS A 284 6.85 8.65 -2.31
CA LYS A 284 7.48 8.32 -3.61
C LYS A 284 8.14 6.93 -3.60
N GLY A 285 8.80 6.59 -2.50
CA GLY A 285 9.41 5.28 -2.26
C GLY A 285 8.39 4.14 -2.35
N PHE A 286 7.26 4.27 -1.66
CA PHE A 286 6.17 3.28 -1.68
C PHE A 286 5.61 3.09 -3.10
N VAL A 287 5.38 4.15 -3.87
CA VAL A 287 4.91 4.05 -5.27
C VAL A 287 5.89 3.23 -6.13
N SER A 288 7.19 3.50 -6.01
CA SER A 288 8.24 2.74 -6.72
C SER A 288 8.24 1.26 -6.33
N HIS A 289 8.04 0.97 -5.05
CA HIS A 289 8.03 -0.40 -4.52
C HIS A 289 6.76 -1.16 -4.87
N ILE A 290 5.59 -0.52 -4.84
CA ILE A 290 4.33 -1.10 -5.32
C ILE A 290 4.51 -1.58 -6.75
N LYS A 291 5.15 -0.78 -7.62
CA LYS A 291 5.46 -1.20 -8.99
C LYS A 291 6.40 -2.41 -9.05
N LYS A 292 7.52 -2.39 -8.30
CA LYS A 292 8.49 -3.50 -8.24
C LYS A 292 7.86 -4.79 -7.73
N TRP A 293 7.10 -4.71 -6.65
CA TRP A 293 6.46 -5.87 -6.02
C TRP A 293 5.29 -6.40 -6.84
N SER A 294 4.56 -5.53 -7.56
CA SER A 294 3.55 -5.97 -8.54
C SER A 294 4.18 -6.82 -9.64
N GLN A 295 5.33 -6.41 -10.17
CA GLN A 295 6.06 -7.21 -11.17
C GLN A 295 6.55 -8.55 -10.59
N LYS A 296 7.01 -8.55 -9.34
CA LYS A 296 7.40 -9.79 -8.65
C LYS A 296 6.20 -10.71 -8.43
N LEU A 297 5.05 -10.18 -8.03
CA LEU A 297 3.81 -10.94 -7.91
C LEU A 297 3.39 -11.57 -9.24
N VAL A 298 3.45 -10.79 -10.33
CA VAL A 298 3.22 -11.32 -11.69
C VAL A 298 4.15 -12.49 -11.98
N SER A 299 5.45 -12.33 -11.75
CA SER A 299 6.43 -13.40 -11.99
C SER A 299 6.17 -14.65 -11.15
N LEU A 300 5.76 -14.50 -9.88
CA LEU A 300 5.41 -15.63 -9.01
C LEU A 300 4.15 -16.35 -9.49
N VAL A 301 3.13 -15.59 -9.90
CA VAL A 301 1.86 -16.12 -10.42
C VAL A 301 2.06 -16.85 -11.76
N THR A 302 2.91 -16.33 -12.64
CA THR A 302 3.13 -16.92 -13.98
C THR A 302 4.20 -18.01 -14.02
N LYS A 303 5.02 -18.17 -12.96
CA LYS A 303 6.19 -19.05 -12.95
C LYS A 303 5.93 -20.48 -13.45
N GLU A 304 4.91 -21.14 -12.91
CA GLU A 304 4.59 -22.54 -13.30
C GLU A 304 3.96 -22.63 -14.68
N PHE A 305 3.16 -21.63 -15.05
CA PHE A 305 2.60 -21.52 -16.38
C PHE A 305 3.71 -21.40 -17.44
N GLU A 306 4.66 -20.48 -17.24
CA GLU A 306 5.78 -20.26 -18.16
C GLU A 306 6.77 -21.43 -18.17
N GLY A 307 7.09 -22.00 -17.00
CA GLY A 307 8.09 -23.05 -16.86
C GLY A 307 7.61 -24.44 -17.27
N CYS A 308 6.41 -24.83 -16.85
CA CYS A 308 5.89 -26.19 -17.04
C CYS A 308 4.65 -26.21 -17.93
N GLY A 309 3.67 -25.32 -17.69
CA GLY A 309 2.40 -25.32 -18.41
C GLY A 309 2.57 -25.21 -19.92
N VAL A 310 3.22 -24.14 -20.39
CA VAL A 310 3.44 -23.86 -21.81
C VAL A 310 4.26 -24.96 -22.48
N VAL A 311 5.29 -25.47 -21.80
CA VAL A 311 6.15 -26.56 -22.30
C VAL A 311 5.36 -27.86 -22.45
N ASN A 312 4.55 -28.20 -21.44
CA ASN A 312 3.70 -29.39 -21.46
C ASN A 312 2.67 -29.31 -22.58
N LEU A 313 2.02 -28.15 -22.76
CA LEU A 313 1.07 -27.95 -23.85
C LEU A 313 1.73 -28.08 -25.22
N ALA A 314 2.89 -27.44 -25.43
CA ALA A 314 3.64 -27.56 -26.68
C ALA A 314 4.02 -29.02 -26.97
N LYS A 315 4.44 -29.77 -25.94
CA LYS A 315 4.76 -31.20 -26.05
C LYS A 315 3.53 -32.03 -26.42
N ALA A 316 2.38 -31.79 -25.76
CA ALA A 316 1.13 -32.49 -26.04
C ALA A 316 0.68 -32.30 -27.51
N LEU A 317 0.74 -31.06 -28.00
CA LEU A 317 0.37 -30.75 -29.39
C LEU A 317 1.35 -31.36 -30.41
N ARG A 318 2.66 -31.40 -30.12
CA ARG A 318 3.63 -32.12 -30.98
C ARG A 318 3.39 -33.63 -31.02
N SER A 319 3.04 -34.25 -29.90
CA SER A 319 2.70 -35.68 -29.86
C SER A 319 1.43 -35.98 -30.67
N LEU A 320 0.46 -35.06 -30.66
CA LEU A 320 -0.74 -35.16 -31.48
C LEU A 320 -0.46 -35.02 -32.98
N SER A 321 0.43 -34.11 -33.39
CA SER A 321 0.74 -33.89 -34.80
C SER A 321 1.49 -35.07 -35.43
N THR A 322 2.33 -35.78 -34.68
CA THR A 322 3.06 -36.97 -35.17
C THR A 322 2.22 -38.26 -35.17
N GLY A 323 0.98 -38.23 -34.68
CA GLY A 323 0.10 -39.38 -34.64
C GLY A 323 0.54 -40.48 -33.67
N ASP A 324 1.37 -40.14 -32.67
CA ASP A 324 1.88 -41.10 -31.69
C ASP A 324 0.72 -41.56 -30.79
N ARG A 325 0.26 -42.81 -30.98
CA ARG A 325 -1.03 -43.34 -30.51
C ARG A 325 -1.12 -43.63 -29.00
N ARG A 326 -0.33 -42.98 -28.16
CA ARG A 326 -0.53 -43.02 -26.71
C ARG A 326 -1.57 -41.97 -26.30
N ALA A 327 -2.83 -42.19 -26.69
CA ALA A 327 -3.94 -41.28 -26.42
C ALA A 327 -4.03 -40.88 -24.93
N GLY A 328 -3.66 -41.79 -24.02
CA GLY A 328 -3.62 -41.51 -22.59
C GLY A 328 -2.55 -40.52 -22.13
N GLU A 329 -1.42 -40.35 -22.84
CA GLU A 329 -0.37 -39.39 -22.46
C GLU A 329 -0.71 -37.95 -22.89
N VAL A 330 -1.50 -37.79 -23.96
CA VAL A 330 -1.94 -36.47 -24.46
C VAL A 330 -3.03 -35.88 -23.56
N GLU A 331 -4.04 -36.68 -23.19
CA GLU A 331 -5.11 -36.24 -22.30
C GLU A 331 -4.58 -35.85 -20.91
N THR A 332 -3.62 -36.61 -20.37
CA THR A 332 -2.96 -36.27 -19.10
C THR A 332 -2.17 -34.96 -19.20
N THR A 333 -1.40 -34.77 -20.28
CA THR A 333 -0.59 -33.56 -20.45
C THR A 333 -1.46 -32.31 -20.67
N ARG A 334 -2.61 -32.45 -21.34
CA ARG A 334 -3.62 -31.39 -21.46
C ARG A 334 -4.25 -31.06 -20.10
N ALA A 335 -4.63 -32.07 -19.34
CA ALA A 335 -5.18 -31.89 -18.00
C ALA A 335 -4.17 -31.18 -17.07
N ASP A 336 -2.88 -31.53 -17.17
CA ASP A 336 -1.81 -30.87 -16.42
C ASP A 336 -1.66 -29.38 -16.79
N PHE A 337 -1.73 -29.05 -18.09
CA PHE A 337 -1.74 -27.65 -18.53
C PHE A 337 -2.93 -26.87 -17.94
N LEU A 338 -4.13 -27.44 -18.04
CA LEU A 338 -5.35 -26.79 -17.53
C LEU A 338 -5.29 -26.64 -16.00
N ALA A 339 -4.76 -27.62 -15.26
CA ALA A 339 -4.58 -27.52 -13.82
C ALA A 339 -3.60 -26.38 -13.44
N ILE A 340 -2.50 -26.22 -14.17
CA ILE A 340 -1.54 -25.12 -13.96
C ILE A 340 -2.19 -23.76 -14.30
N PHE A 341 -2.98 -23.70 -15.37
CA PHE A 341 -3.68 -22.48 -15.74
C PHE A 341 -4.79 -22.11 -14.74
N ASP A 342 -5.56 -23.10 -14.27
CA ASP A 342 -6.58 -22.93 -13.25
C ASP A 342 -5.97 -22.45 -11.93
N ASP A 343 -4.82 -23.01 -11.51
CA ASP A 343 -4.10 -22.50 -10.35
C ASP A 343 -3.71 -21.03 -10.52
N LEU A 344 -3.16 -20.63 -11.68
CA LEU A 344 -2.85 -19.23 -11.97
C LEU A 344 -4.08 -18.32 -11.81
N VAL A 345 -5.25 -18.76 -12.30
CA VAL A 345 -6.52 -18.01 -12.17
C VAL A 345 -6.97 -17.96 -10.71
N VAL A 346 -6.82 -19.05 -9.94
CA VAL A 346 -7.10 -19.10 -8.51
C VAL A 346 -6.22 -18.11 -7.74
N GLN A 347 -4.91 -18.07 -8.03
CA GLN A 347 -3.99 -17.13 -7.39
C GLN A 347 -4.38 -15.67 -7.68
N LEU A 348 -4.84 -15.36 -8.90
CA LEU A 348 -5.38 -14.03 -9.21
C LEU A 348 -6.66 -13.72 -8.43
N ARG A 349 -7.56 -14.70 -8.30
CA ARG A 349 -8.80 -14.55 -7.52
C ARG A 349 -8.50 -14.28 -6.04
N GLU A 350 -7.53 -14.97 -5.47
CA GLU A 350 -7.11 -14.78 -4.08
C GLU A 350 -6.38 -13.45 -3.85
N ALA A 351 -5.65 -12.95 -4.84
CA ALA A 351 -4.99 -11.65 -4.77
C ALA A 351 -6.00 -10.49 -4.84
N ARG A 352 -7.08 -10.63 -5.62
CA ARG A 352 -8.06 -9.58 -5.92
C ARG A 352 -8.59 -8.81 -4.69
N PRO A 353 -9.10 -9.46 -3.62
CA PRO A 353 -9.64 -8.73 -2.47
C PRO A 353 -8.54 -8.12 -1.58
N ARG A 354 -7.29 -8.57 -1.72
CA ARG A 354 -6.20 -8.22 -0.80
C ARG A 354 -5.40 -7.01 -1.24
N VAL A 355 -5.39 -6.66 -2.53
CA VAL A 355 -4.66 -5.50 -3.04
C VAL A 355 -5.62 -4.42 -3.54
N SER A 356 -5.12 -3.18 -3.66
CA SER A 356 -5.91 -2.09 -4.22
C SER A 356 -6.36 -2.40 -5.66
N PRO A 357 -7.51 -1.87 -6.12
CA PRO A 357 -8.01 -2.12 -7.46
C PRO A 357 -7.03 -1.77 -8.58
N ASP A 358 -6.26 -0.68 -8.42
CA ASP A 358 -5.26 -0.26 -9.40
C ASP A 358 -4.08 -1.21 -9.48
N VAL A 359 -3.58 -1.67 -8.33
CA VAL A 359 -2.51 -2.69 -8.27
C VAL A 359 -3.00 -3.99 -8.87
N PHE A 360 -4.21 -4.44 -8.50
CA PHE A 360 -4.79 -5.66 -9.05
C PHE A 360 -4.91 -5.56 -10.58
N ARG A 361 -5.37 -4.41 -11.09
CA ARG A 361 -5.47 -4.17 -12.54
C ARG A 361 -4.12 -4.33 -13.23
N VAL A 362 -3.04 -3.78 -12.68
CA VAL A 362 -1.69 -3.93 -13.24
C VAL A 362 -1.27 -5.41 -13.22
N VAL A 363 -1.52 -6.12 -12.13
CA VAL A 363 -1.14 -7.53 -11.98
C VAL A 363 -1.87 -8.43 -12.97
N TRP A 364 -3.21 -8.43 -12.99
CA TRP A 364 -3.95 -9.36 -13.86
C TRP A 364 -3.77 -9.03 -15.35
N THR A 365 -3.64 -7.76 -15.73
CA THR A 365 -3.38 -7.40 -17.14
C THR A 365 -1.99 -7.82 -17.58
N SER A 366 -0.99 -7.75 -16.70
CA SER A 366 0.37 -8.24 -16.97
C SER A 366 0.40 -9.76 -17.09
N VAL A 367 -0.37 -10.47 -16.26
CA VAL A 367 -0.53 -11.92 -16.34
C VAL A 367 -1.22 -12.31 -17.65
N ALA A 368 -2.30 -11.61 -18.04
CA ALA A 368 -2.95 -11.82 -19.33
C ALA A 368 -1.99 -11.61 -20.52
N ALA A 369 -1.16 -10.56 -20.46
CA ALA A 369 -0.13 -10.31 -21.46
C ALA A 369 0.93 -11.42 -21.52
N CYS A 370 1.36 -11.93 -20.36
CA CYS A 370 2.27 -13.09 -20.27
C CYS A 370 1.65 -14.33 -20.93
N VAL A 371 0.40 -14.66 -20.61
CA VAL A 371 -0.34 -15.78 -21.20
C VAL A 371 -0.46 -15.62 -22.72
N ASN A 372 -0.91 -14.45 -23.18
CA ASN A 372 -1.08 -14.12 -24.60
C ASN A 372 0.24 -14.27 -25.39
N ASN A 373 1.36 -13.75 -24.85
CA ASN A 373 2.65 -13.82 -25.53
C ASN A 373 3.26 -15.22 -25.51
N ASN A 374 3.21 -15.92 -24.37
CA ASN A 374 3.80 -17.26 -24.26
C ASN A 374 3.08 -18.28 -25.12
N LEU A 375 1.75 -18.24 -25.17
CA LEU A 375 0.98 -19.14 -26.04
C LEU A 375 1.19 -18.83 -27.51
N LEU A 376 1.30 -17.56 -27.90
CA LEU A 376 1.64 -17.22 -29.28
C LEU A 376 3.04 -17.77 -29.64
N ASN A 377 4.07 -17.39 -28.89
CA ASN A 377 5.45 -17.63 -29.28
C ASN A 377 5.87 -19.09 -29.14
N ASN A 378 5.46 -19.76 -28.06
CA ASN A 378 5.94 -21.11 -27.75
C ASN A 378 4.98 -22.21 -28.22
N VAL A 379 3.71 -21.88 -28.50
CA VAL A 379 2.68 -22.86 -28.89
C VAL A 379 2.19 -22.62 -30.30
N ALA A 380 1.62 -21.45 -30.61
CA ALA A 380 1.08 -21.17 -31.94
C ALA A 380 2.19 -21.16 -33.01
N LEU A 381 3.30 -20.46 -32.74
CA LEU A 381 4.45 -20.36 -33.64
C LEU A 381 5.50 -21.47 -33.43
N GLY A 382 5.51 -22.09 -32.24
CA GLY A 382 6.56 -23.03 -31.80
C GLY A 382 6.26 -24.51 -32.01
N VAL A 383 5.12 -24.85 -32.62
CA VAL A 383 4.64 -26.21 -32.88
C VAL A 383 4.13 -26.32 -34.31
N ASP A 384 4.42 -27.44 -34.98
CA ASP A 384 3.82 -27.76 -36.27
C ASP A 384 2.38 -28.24 -36.06
N HIS A 385 1.43 -27.56 -36.71
CA HIS A 385 0.00 -27.78 -36.48
C HIS A 385 -0.64 -28.61 -37.58
N SER A 386 -1.25 -29.73 -37.20
CA SER A 386 -2.22 -30.45 -38.04
C SER A 386 -3.63 -29.87 -37.85
N ASN A 387 -4.60 -30.29 -38.68
CA ASN A 387 -6.02 -29.96 -38.49
C ASN A 387 -6.52 -30.23 -37.05
N GLY A 388 -6.07 -31.32 -36.43
CA GLY A 388 -6.48 -31.68 -35.07
C GLY A 388 -5.88 -30.78 -34.00
N THR A 389 -4.59 -30.42 -34.12
CA THR A 389 -3.91 -29.57 -33.12
C THR A 389 -4.34 -28.11 -33.24
N ALA A 390 -4.60 -27.64 -34.47
CA ALA A 390 -5.17 -26.32 -34.74
C ALA A 390 -6.54 -26.17 -34.07
N ALA A 391 -7.43 -27.16 -34.25
CA ALA A 391 -8.75 -27.16 -33.60
C ALA A 391 -8.64 -27.20 -32.06
N GLU A 392 -7.72 -27.99 -31.51
CA GLU A 392 -7.48 -28.06 -30.07
C GLU A 392 -6.96 -26.72 -29.51
N PHE A 393 -6.04 -26.06 -30.22
CA PHE A 393 -5.56 -24.72 -29.86
C PHE A 393 -6.71 -23.69 -29.81
N VAL A 394 -7.59 -23.70 -30.82
CA VAL A 394 -8.78 -22.81 -30.87
C VAL A 394 -9.69 -23.03 -29.65
N VAL A 395 -9.93 -24.29 -29.27
CA VAL A 395 -10.73 -24.63 -28.09
C VAL A 395 -10.06 -24.11 -26.80
N LEU A 396 -8.76 -24.32 -26.65
CA LEU A 396 -8.00 -23.85 -25.47
C LEU A 396 -8.03 -22.32 -25.36
N VAL A 397 -7.83 -21.59 -26.47
CA VAL A 397 -7.91 -20.12 -26.49
C VAL A 397 -9.29 -19.64 -26.00
N SER A 398 -10.38 -20.29 -26.43
CA SER A 398 -11.72 -19.95 -25.96
C SER A 398 -11.87 -20.14 -24.44
N LEU A 399 -11.33 -21.23 -23.88
CA LEU A 399 -11.36 -21.49 -22.43
C LEU A 399 -10.56 -20.45 -21.65
N ILE A 400 -9.34 -20.14 -22.11
CA ILE A 400 -8.46 -19.14 -21.49
C ILE A 400 -9.12 -17.76 -21.48
N VAL A 401 -9.69 -17.33 -22.61
CA VAL A 401 -10.36 -16.02 -22.70
C VAL A 401 -11.58 -15.97 -21.77
N SER A 402 -12.34 -17.06 -21.68
CA SER A 402 -13.52 -17.15 -20.80
C SER A 402 -13.14 -17.08 -19.32
N ALA A 403 -12.02 -17.68 -18.92
CA ALA A 403 -11.54 -17.62 -17.53
C ALA A 403 -11.25 -16.19 -17.04
N PHE A 404 -10.92 -15.27 -17.95
CA PHE A 404 -10.67 -13.86 -17.62
C PHE A 404 -11.93 -12.98 -17.61
N GLU A 405 -13.12 -13.52 -17.92
CA GLU A 405 -14.40 -12.79 -17.82
C GLU A 405 -14.70 -12.36 -16.37
N GLU A 406 -14.16 -13.09 -15.38
CA GLU A 406 -14.27 -12.75 -13.96
C GLU A 406 -13.58 -11.41 -13.61
N PHE A 407 -12.52 -11.05 -14.34
CA PHE A 407 -11.69 -9.87 -14.06
C PHE A 407 -12.04 -8.67 -14.96
N THR A 408 -12.63 -8.91 -16.13
CA THR A 408 -12.99 -7.84 -17.07
C THR A 408 -14.19 -8.21 -17.94
N ARG A 409 -15.01 -7.21 -18.27
CA ARG A 409 -16.14 -7.35 -19.21
C ARG A 409 -15.70 -7.58 -20.66
N ARG A 410 -14.42 -7.35 -20.98
CA ARG A 410 -13.89 -7.41 -22.35
C ARG A 410 -12.55 -8.17 -22.39
N PRO A 411 -12.49 -9.46 -22.02
CA PRO A 411 -11.23 -10.20 -21.98
C PRO A 411 -10.54 -10.27 -23.34
N LYS A 412 -11.31 -10.32 -24.43
CA LYS A 412 -10.81 -10.35 -25.82
C LYS A 412 -9.83 -9.21 -26.16
N THR A 413 -9.93 -8.05 -25.50
CA THR A 413 -9.01 -6.93 -25.78
C THR A 413 -7.58 -7.18 -25.29
N TYR A 414 -7.37 -8.14 -24.38
CA TYR A 414 -6.07 -8.47 -23.79
C TYR A 414 -5.41 -9.70 -24.42
N PHE A 415 -6.18 -10.50 -25.17
CA PHE A 415 -5.74 -11.75 -25.81
C PHE A 415 -5.70 -11.67 -27.33
N LYS A 416 -5.49 -10.47 -27.89
CA LYS A 416 -5.61 -10.24 -29.35
C LYS A 416 -4.70 -11.12 -30.19
N LEU A 417 -3.49 -11.44 -29.71
CA LEU A 417 -2.53 -12.21 -30.48
C LEU A 417 -2.95 -13.66 -30.64
N ILE A 418 -3.35 -14.31 -29.53
CA ILE A 418 -3.81 -15.70 -29.58
C ILE A 418 -5.19 -15.83 -30.24
N LEU A 419 -6.03 -14.79 -30.16
CA LEU A 419 -7.31 -14.74 -30.88
C LEU A 419 -7.09 -14.64 -32.39
N GLU A 420 -6.24 -13.73 -32.87
CA GLU A 420 -5.93 -13.64 -34.30
C GLU A 420 -5.22 -14.92 -34.82
N ALA A 421 -4.36 -15.54 -34.00
CA ALA A 421 -3.78 -16.84 -34.34
C ALA A 421 -4.85 -17.95 -34.41
N SER A 422 -5.81 -17.95 -33.48
CA SER A 422 -6.97 -18.85 -33.49
C SER A 422 -7.85 -18.64 -34.73
N ASP A 423 -8.03 -17.39 -35.17
CA ASP A 423 -8.79 -17.07 -36.38
C ASP A 423 -8.09 -17.65 -37.63
N ILE A 424 -6.77 -17.51 -37.74
CA ILE A 424 -5.97 -18.12 -38.83
C ILE A 424 -6.08 -19.66 -38.79
N PHE A 425 -5.96 -20.27 -37.62
CA PHE A 425 -6.07 -21.73 -37.49
C PHE A 425 -7.48 -22.26 -37.78
N SER A 426 -8.50 -21.42 -37.66
CA SER A 426 -9.90 -21.76 -37.98
C SER A 426 -10.20 -21.66 -39.48
N MET A 427 -9.32 -21.04 -40.28
CA MET A 427 -9.48 -20.97 -41.74
C MET A 427 -9.20 -22.34 -42.40
N ASP A 428 -9.85 -22.57 -43.53
CA ASP A 428 -9.58 -23.72 -44.37
C ASP A 428 -8.19 -23.60 -45.01
N GLY A 429 -7.49 -24.72 -45.23
CA GLY A 429 -6.12 -24.73 -45.78
C GLY A 429 -6.01 -24.00 -47.13
N GLY A 430 -7.06 -24.10 -47.97
CA GLY A 430 -7.14 -23.37 -49.24
C GLY A 430 -7.27 -21.85 -49.07
N GLU A 431 -7.98 -21.38 -48.05
CA GLU A 431 -8.11 -19.96 -47.73
C GLU A 431 -6.79 -19.40 -47.18
N CYS A 432 -6.13 -20.14 -46.28
CA CYS A 432 -4.80 -19.81 -45.77
C CYS A 432 -3.77 -19.75 -46.90
N GLY A 433 -3.74 -20.74 -47.79
CA GLY A 433 -2.81 -20.77 -48.92
C GLY A 433 -3.08 -19.70 -49.98
N ALA A 434 -4.34 -19.24 -50.13
CA ALA A 434 -4.66 -18.10 -50.98
C ALA A 434 -4.20 -16.78 -50.35
N LEU A 435 -4.47 -16.59 -49.06
CA LEU A 435 -4.06 -15.40 -48.31
C LEU A 435 -2.54 -15.29 -48.22
N LEU A 436 -1.83 -16.40 -48.01
CA LEU A 436 -0.36 -16.43 -47.98
C LEU A 436 0.22 -15.96 -49.32
N ARG A 437 -0.25 -16.52 -50.45
CA ARG A 437 0.21 -16.12 -51.79
C ARG A 437 -0.06 -14.65 -52.10
N GLU A 438 -1.20 -14.13 -51.66
CA GLU A 438 -1.53 -12.72 -51.80
C GLU A 438 -0.55 -11.85 -51.00
N VAL A 439 -0.33 -12.18 -49.72
CA VAL A 439 0.58 -11.47 -48.81
C VAL A 439 2.04 -11.51 -49.27
N GLU A 440 2.52 -12.64 -49.81
CA GLU A 440 3.90 -12.79 -50.33
C GLU A 440 4.13 -12.08 -51.68
N SER A 441 3.06 -11.79 -52.42
CA SER A 441 3.14 -11.11 -53.73
C SER A 441 3.16 -9.58 -53.65
N LEU A 442 2.96 -9.03 -52.46
CA LEU A 442 2.76 -7.60 -52.20
C LEU A 442 3.93 -6.99 -51.43
N SER A 443 4.02 -5.65 -51.42
CA SER A 443 4.96 -4.95 -50.55
C SER A 443 4.51 -4.98 -49.10
N ASP A 444 5.42 -4.90 -48.12
CA ASP A 444 5.10 -4.99 -46.68
C ASP A 444 3.92 -4.09 -46.25
N SER A 445 3.83 -2.88 -46.79
CA SER A 445 2.73 -1.95 -46.47
C SER A 445 1.37 -2.39 -47.03
N GLU A 446 1.37 -3.03 -48.20
CA GLU A 446 0.16 -3.54 -48.85
C GLU A 446 -0.28 -4.86 -48.19
N SER A 447 0.68 -5.72 -47.87
CA SER A 447 0.48 -6.97 -47.13
C SER A 447 -0.17 -6.74 -45.76
N VAL A 448 0.28 -5.71 -45.02
CA VAL A 448 -0.38 -5.29 -43.76
C VAL A 448 -1.80 -4.79 -44.02
N GLY A 449 -2.07 -4.12 -45.14
CA GLY A 449 -3.41 -3.71 -45.55
C GLY A 449 -4.36 -4.89 -45.76
N VAL A 450 -3.88 -5.93 -46.45
CA VAL A 450 -4.64 -7.17 -46.70
C VAL A 450 -4.93 -7.93 -45.40
N LEU A 451 -3.95 -8.09 -44.52
CA LEU A 451 -4.14 -8.73 -43.22
C LEU A 451 -5.19 -8.00 -42.38
N ARG A 452 -5.15 -6.66 -42.34
CA ARG A 452 -6.14 -5.84 -41.63
C ARG A 452 -7.54 -5.97 -42.23
N ALA A 453 -7.67 -6.12 -43.55
CA ALA A 453 -8.96 -6.37 -44.20
C ALA A 453 -9.57 -7.73 -43.80
N ARG A 454 -8.76 -8.65 -43.27
CA ARG A 454 -9.15 -9.94 -42.71
C ARG A 454 -9.25 -9.94 -41.18
N ASN A 455 -9.33 -8.76 -40.55
CA ASN A 455 -9.36 -8.57 -39.10
C ASN A 455 -8.10 -9.02 -38.34
N ILE A 456 -6.97 -9.21 -39.02
CA ILE A 456 -5.66 -9.50 -38.41
C ILE A 456 -4.94 -8.17 -38.23
N HIS A 457 -4.98 -7.62 -37.01
CA HIS A 457 -4.49 -6.26 -36.72
C HIS A 457 -3.27 -6.23 -35.80
N SER A 458 -3.11 -7.25 -34.96
CA SER A 458 -2.20 -7.28 -33.82
C SER A 458 -0.97 -8.13 -34.08
N LEU A 459 -1.09 -9.18 -34.90
CA LEU A 459 0.04 -9.97 -35.37
C LEU A 459 0.94 -9.13 -36.30
N SER A 460 2.26 -9.26 -36.15
CA SER A 460 3.19 -8.72 -37.13
C SER A 460 3.10 -9.49 -38.45
N LEU A 461 3.48 -8.85 -39.57
CA LEU A 461 3.50 -9.47 -40.89
C LEU A 461 4.24 -10.83 -40.87
N PHE A 462 5.39 -10.86 -40.20
CA PHE A 462 6.20 -12.07 -40.03
C PHE A 462 5.48 -13.18 -39.24
N GLN A 463 4.80 -12.85 -38.14
CA GLN A 463 4.06 -13.84 -37.36
C GLN A 463 2.85 -14.37 -38.14
N ALA A 464 2.14 -13.49 -38.85
CA ALA A 464 0.99 -13.87 -39.66
C ALA A 464 1.40 -14.80 -40.81
N THR A 465 2.49 -14.50 -41.54
CA THR A 465 2.97 -15.36 -42.63
C THR A 465 3.45 -16.71 -42.11
N GLN A 466 4.12 -16.76 -40.95
CA GLN A 466 4.50 -18.03 -40.32
C GLN A 466 3.28 -18.91 -40.00
N LEU A 467 2.25 -18.35 -39.38
CA LEU A 467 1.02 -19.08 -39.06
C LEU A 467 0.27 -19.56 -40.31
N LEU A 468 0.19 -18.70 -41.33
CA LEU A 468 -0.43 -19.03 -42.61
C LEU A 468 0.33 -20.15 -43.34
N SER A 469 1.66 -20.11 -43.32
CA SER A 469 2.51 -21.16 -43.89
C SER A 469 2.38 -22.48 -43.14
N ALA A 470 2.30 -22.43 -41.80
CA ALA A 470 2.08 -23.62 -40.97
C ALA A 470 0.72 -24.28 -41.25
N ARG A 471 -0.28 -23.49 -41.67
CA ARG A 471 -1.65 -23.96 -41.94
C ARG A 471 -1.91 -24.36 -43.39
N GLY A 472 -1.26 -23.68 -44.36
CA GLY A 472 -1.47 -23.88 -45.80
C GLY A 472 -0.52 -24.88 -46.47
N GLY A 473 0.35 -25.54 -45.71
CA GLY A 473 1.28 -26.58 -46.19
C GLY A 473 0.72 -28.00 -46.22
N ASP A 474 -0.46 -28.21 -45.63
CA ASP A 474 -1.30 -29.42 -45.77
C ASP A 474 -2.27 -29.26 -46.96
#